data_AF-Q45NN0-F1
#
_entry.id   AF-Q45NN0-F1
#
_cell.length_a   1.000
_cell.length_b   1.000
_cell.length_c   1.000
_cell.angle_alpha   90.00
_cell.angle_beta   90.00
_cell.angle_gamma   90.00
#
_symmetry.space_group_name_H-M   'P 1'
#
loop_
_entity.id
_entity.type
_entity.pdbx_description
1 polymer ?
#
loop_
_entity_poly.entity_id
_entity_poly.type
_entity_poly.pdbx_seq_one_letter_code
_entity_poly.pdbx_strand_id
1 'polypeptide(L)'
;VPLKIVEKLTGPGMSLSKDFLAEAKTKLQALDKKDEERKRTAEFKNNLEGYIYTTKEKIETLEEFEKVSTSEERQSFVEKLDEVQDWLYTDGEDANATEFQERLDKLKAVGDPIFFRLKEITARPAAVEHARKY
;
A
#
# COMPACT_ATOMS: atom_id res chain seq x y z
N VAL A 1 -46.85 -51.08 21.45
CA VAL A 1 -46.22 -50.26 20.39
C VAL A 1 -44.80 -49.96 20.84
N PRO A 2 -43.74 -50.48 20.18
CA PRO A 2 -42.38 -50.20 20.61
C PRO A 2 -42.03 -48.74 20.27
N LEU A 3 -41.45 -48.04 21.24
CA LEU A 3 -41.04 -46.63 21.10
C LEU A 3 -39.81 -46.54 20.19
N LYS A 4 -39.87 -45.68 19.17
CA LYS A 4 -38.69 -45.28 18.38
C LYS A 4 -37.81 -44.39 19.26
N ILE A 5 -36.70 -44.95 19.75
CA ILE A 5 -35.67 -44.17 20.43
C ILE A 5 -34.90 -43.43 19.34
N VAL A 6 -35.05 -42.10 19.31
CA VAL A 6 -34.13 -41.22 18.57
C VAL A 6 -33.05 -40.86 19.57
N GLU A 7 -31.88 -41.50 19.47
CA GLU A 7 -30.73 -41.13 20.28
C GLU A 7 -30.37 -39.68 20.01
N LYS A 8 -30.67 -38.80 20.98
CA LYS A 8 -30.19 -37.43 20.98
C LYS A 8 -28.98 -37.39 21.91
N LEU A 9 -27.80 -37.61 21.33
CA LEU A 9 -26.50 -37.54 22.01
C LEU A 9 -26.18 -36.09 22.41
N THR A 10 -26.81 -35.55 23.45
CA THR A 10 -26.45 -34.24 24.01
C THR A 10 -25.32 -34.40 25.02
N GLY A 11 -24.08 -34.15 24.59
CA GLY A 11 -22.88 -34.19 25.45
C GLY A 11 -21.68 -33.44 24.84
N PRO A 12 -20.66 -33.09 25.66
CA PRO A 12 -19.42 -32.44 25.22
C PRO A 12 -18.60 -33.43 24.39
N GLY A 13 -18.87 -33.46 23.07
CA GLY A 13 -18.35 -34.47 22.14
C GLY A 13 -19.22 -34.70 20.90
N MET A 14 -20.37 -34.01 20.78
CA MET A 14 -21.17 -34.05 19.55
C MET A 14 -20.42 -33.42 18.38
N SER A 15 -20.34 -34.12 17.25
CA SER A 15 -19.87 -33.53 15.99
C SER A 15 -20.82 -32.40 15.60
N LEU A 16 -20.27 -31.21 15.34
CA LEU A 16 -21.04 -30.05 14.87
C LEU A 16 -21.89 -30.44 13.65
N SER A 17 -23.15 -29.98 13.59
CA SER A 17 -24.01 -30.25 12.44
C SER A 17 -23.37 -29.67 11.18
N LYS A 18 -23.59 -30.33 10.03
CA LYS A 18 -23.04 -29.85 8.74
C LYS A 18 -23.47 -28.40 8.46
N ASP A 19 -24.69 -28.05 8.82
CA ASP A 19 -25.24 -26.70 8.65
C ASP A 19 -24.52 -25.68 9.55
N PHE A 20 -24.29 -26.03 10.82
CA PHE A 20 -23.54 -25.16 11.74
C PHE A 20 -22.08 -24.98 11.28
N LEU A 21 -21.44 -26.04 10.79
CA LEU A 21 -20.08 -25.95 10.23
C LEU A 21 -20.03 -25.06 8.99
N ALA A 22 -21.04 -25.14 8.11
CA ALA A 22 -21.13 -24.29 6.92
C ALA A 22 -21.35 -22.81 7.29
N GLU A 23 -22.23 -22.53 8.26
CA GLU A 23 -22.46 -21.19 8.78
C GLU A 23 -21.19 -20.63 9.45
N ALA A 24 -20.55 -21.42 10.32
CA ALA A 24 -19.30 -21.04 10.98
C ALA A 24 -18.19 -20.75 9.97
N LYS A 25 -18.04 -21.58 8.93
CA LYS A 25 -17.07 -21.36 7.85
C LYS A 25 -17.35 -20.06 7.09
N THR A 26 -18.61 -19.80 6.75
CA THR A 26 -19.02 -18.58 6.06
C THR A 26 -18.72 -17.34 6.90
N LYS A 27 -18.98 -17.41 8.21
CA LYS A 27 -18.67 -16.34 9.15
C LYS A 27 -17.16 -16.10 9.26
N LEU A 28 -16.36 -17.16 9.35
CA LEU A 28 -14.89 -17.06 9.35
C LEU A 28 -14.39 -16.39 8.07
N GLN A 29 -14.84 -16.83 6.90
CA GLN A 29 -14.45 -16.21 5.63
C GLN A 29 -14.80 -14.72 5.55
N ALA A 30 -15.95 -14.32 6.09
CA ALA A 30 -16.35 -12.92 6.15
C ALA A 30 -15.47 -12.09 7.11
N LEU A 31 -15.00 -12.69 8.21
CA LEU A 31 -14.07 -12.05 9.14
C LEU A 31 -12.67 -11.95 8.52
N ASP A 32 -12.16 -13.03 7.93
CA ASP A 32 -10.87 -13.07 7.25
C ASP A 32 -10.80 -12.00 6.17
N LYS A 33 -11.84 -11.85 5.34
CA LYS A 33 -11.91 -10.81 4.32
C LYS A 33 -11.84 -9.40 4.92
N LYS A 34 -12.54 -9.14 6.03
CA LYS A 34 -12.49 -7.84 6.72
C LYS A 34 -11.11 -7.55 7.30
N ASP A 35 -10.44 -8.57 7.83
CA ASP A 35 -9.09 -8.43 8.36
C ASP A 35 -8.07 -8.21 7.24
N GLU A 36 -8.21 -8.86 6.09
CA GLU A 36 -7.42 -8.60 4.89
C GLU A 36 -7.60 -7.17 4.38
N GLU A 37 -8.84 -6.68 4.30
CA GLU A 37 -9.13 -5.30 3.90
C GLU A 37 -8.47 -4.29 4.85
N ARG A 38 -8.55 -4.51 6.16
CA ARG A 38 -7.89 -3.64 7.15
C ARG A 38 -6.38 -3.64 7.03
N LYS A 39 -5.77 -4.82 6.87
CA LYS A 39 -4.32 -4.95 6.65
C LYS A 39 -3.89 -4.22 5.40
N ARG A 40 -4.61 -4.42 4.29
CA ARG A 40 -4.33 -3.76 3.02
C ARG A 40 -4.42 -2.24 3.12
N THR A 41 -5.43 -1.71 3.81
CA THR A 41 -5.55 -0.26 4.05
C THR A 41 -4.36 0.27 4.86
N ALA A 42 -3.96 -0.43 5.93
CA ALA A 42 -2.80 -0.04 6.75
C ALA A 42 -1.48 -0.09 5.96
N GLU A 43 -1.29 -1.10 5.11
CA GLU A 43 -0.14 -1.21 4.21
C GLU A 43 -0.06 -0.04 3.23
N PHE A 44 -1.18 0.35 2.60
CA PHE A 44 -1.17 1.49 1.69
C PHE A 44 -0.95 2.83 2.40
N LYS A 45 -1.50 3.02 3.61
CA LYS A 45 -1.22 4.20 4.44
C LYS A 45 0.29 4.29 4.73
N ASN A 46 0.90 3.21 5.20
CA ASN A 46 2.34 3.14 5.49
C ASN A 46 3.19 3.37 4.24
N ASN A 47 2.80 2.80 3.09
CA ASN A 47 3.50 3.00 1.82
C ASN A 47 3.45 4.46 1.36
N LEU A 48 2.30 5.12 1.51
CA LEU A 48 2.13 6.53 1.17
C LEU A 48 2.98 7.42 2.09
N GLU A 49 2.87 7.23 3.40
CA GLU A 49 3.64 7.97 4.39
C GLU A 49 5.15 7.78 4.19
N GLY A 50 5.60 6.53 4.02
CA GLY A 50 7.00 6.22 3.75
C GLY A 50 7.52 6.84 2.44
N TYR A 51 6.69 6.85 1.39
CA TYR A 51 7.03 7.51 0.12
C TYR A 51 7.20 9.02 0.30
N ILE A 52 6.32 9.68 1.06
CA ILE A 52 6.40 11.11 1.34
C ILE A 52 7.71 11.45 2.05
N TYR A 53 8.00 10.75 3.15
CA TYR A 53 9.22 10.99 3.93
C TYR A 53 10.49 10.75 3.10
N THR A 54 10.57 9.60 2.44
CA THR A 54 11.74 9.24 1.62
C THR A 54 11.94 10.23 0.47
N THR A 55 10.86 10.72 -0.14
CA THR A 55 10.95 11.64 -1.27
C THR A 55 11.38 13.02 -0.81
N LYS A 56 10.83 13.55 0.29
CA LYS A 56 11.25 14.82 0.88
C LYS A 56 12.72 14.79 1.26
N GLU A 57 13.15 13.76 1.96
CA GLU A 57 14.57 13.56 2.33
C GLU A 57 15.46 13.58 1.10
N LYS A 58 15.10 12.87 0.02
CA LYS A 58 15.89 12.86 -1.23
C LYS A 58 15.94 14.21 -1.92
N ILE A 59 14.86 14.98 -1.91
CA ILE A 59 14.82 16.32 -2.51
C ILE A 59 15.75 17.27 -1.74
N GLU A 60 15.80 17.16 -0.41
CA GLU A 60 16.62 18.01 0.45
C GLU A 60 18.11 17.61 0.49
N THR A 61 18.40 16.31 0.41
CA THR A 61 19.76 15.78 0.64
C THR A 61 20.57 15.53 -0.63
N LEU A 62 19.92 15.27 -1.77
CA LEU A 62 20.62 14.92 -3.01
C LEU A 62 20.79 16.16 -3.90
N GLU A 63 22.00 16.72 -3.96
CA GLU A 63 22.32 17.82 -4.87
C GLU A 63 22.07 17.44 -6.36
N GLU A 64 22.11 16.16 -6.70
CA GLU A 64 21.79 15.69 -8.06
C GLU A 64 20.33 15.92 -8.46
N PHE A 65 19.41 16.08 -7.50
CA PHE A 65 18.04 16.52 -7.81
C PHE A 65 18.05 17.89 -8.50
N GLU A 66 18.96 18.78 -8.11
CA GLU A 66 19.10 20.10 -8.74
C GLU A 66 19.54 20.01 -10.21
N LYS A 67 20.23 18.93 -10.58
CA LYS A 67 20.73 18.70 -11.93
C LYS A 67 19.67 18.14 -12.88
N VAL A 68 18.58 17.56 -12.35
CA VAL A 68 17.56 16.84 -13.14
C VAL A 68 16.17 17.45 -13.11
N SER A 69 15.97 18.46 -12.29
CA SER A 69 14.70 19.17 -12.17
C SER A 69 14.90 20.68 -12.00
N THR A 70 13.87 21.45 -12.30
CA THR A 70 13.88 22.90 -12.02
C THR A 70 13.52 23.18 -10.56
N SER A 71 13.79 24.40 -10.10
CA SER A 71 13.40 24.85 -8.76
C SER A 71 11.88 24.81 -8.60
N GLU A 72 11.15 25.25 -9.63
CA GLU A 72 9.69 25.27 -9.67
C GLU A 72 9.10 23.86 -9.62
N GLU A 73 9.69 22.89 -10.33
CA GLU A 73 9.28 21.48 -10.27
C GLU A 73 9.47 20.90 -8.87
N ARG A 74 10.59 21.19 -8.20
CA ARG A 74 10.84 20.72 -6.83
C ARG A 74 9.88 21.34 -5.84
N GLN A 75 9.73 22.66 -5.90
CA GLN A 75 8.84 23.40 -5.00
C GLN A 75 7.39 22.92 -5.14
N SER A 76 6.89 22.81 -6.38
CA SER A 76 5.54 22.29 -6.62
C SER A 76 5.38 20.83 -6.17
N PHE A 77 6.43 20.02 -6.25
CA PHE A 77 6.37 18.64 -5.77
C PHE A 77 6.38 18.56 -4.24
N VAL A 78 7.20 19.36 -3.56
CA VAL A 78 7.20 19.48 -2.09
C VAL A 78 5.83 19.94 -1.58
N GLU A 79 5.23 20.95 -2.21
CA GLU A 79 3.89 21.43 -1.86
C GLU A 79 2.83 20.31 -1.97
N LYS A 80 2.90 19.49 -3.03
CA LYS A 80 2.00 18.33 -3.17
C LYS A 80 2.26 17.25 -2.13
N LEU A 81 3.52 17.04 -1.74
CA LEU A 81 3.88 16.10 -0.68
C LEU A 81 3.36 16.57 0.68
N ASP A 82 3.44 17.87 0.95
CA ASP A 82 2.85 18.53 2.12
C ASP A 82 1.33 18.39 2.14
N GLU A 83 0.64 18.71 1.03
CA GLU A 83 -0.82 18.60 0.92
C GLU A 83 -1.31 17.17 1.20
N VAL A 84 -0.63 16.16 0.65
CA VAL A 84 -1.00 14.76 0.88
C VAL A 84 -0.65 14.31 2.31
N GLN A 85 0.41 14.85 2.91
CA GLN A 85 0.74 14.60 4.31
C GLN A 85 -0.29 15.21 5.26
N ASP A 86 -0.72 16.44 5.01
CA ASP A 86 -1.77 17.09 5.81
C ASP A 86 -3.08 16.32 5.68
N TRP A 87 -3.41 15.85 4.47
CA TRP A 87 -4.57 14.99 4.25
C TRP A 87 -4.47 13.68 5.04
N LEU A 88 -3.29 13.04 5.12
CA LEU A 88 -3.08 11.81 5.90
C LEU A 88 -3.47 11.97 7.38
N TYR A 89 -3.19 13.13 7.98
CA TYR A 89 -3.48 13.41 9.41
C TYR A 89 -4.85 14.05 9.67
N THR A 90 -5.61 14.35 8.61
CA THR A 90 -6.94 14.96 8.69
C THR A 90 -8.01 14.00 8.16
N ASP A 91 -8.39 14.14 6.89
CA ASP A 91 -9.44 13.36 6.25
C ASP A 91 -9.01 11.91 5.94
N GLY A 92 -7.70 11.64 5.96
CA GLY A 92 -7.11 10.36 5.59
C GLY A 92 -7.21 9.26 6.66
N GLU A 93 -7.62 9.56 7.89
CA GLU A 93 -7.71 8.54 8.96
C GLU A 93 -8.75 7.45 8.65
N ASP A 94 -9.89 7.83 8.06
CA ASP A 94 -10.99 6.92 7.70
C ASP A 94 -11.01 6.55 6.21
N ALA A 95 -9.98 6.92 5.46
CA ALA A 95 -9.90 6.67 4.03
C ALA A 95 -9.73 5.18 3.70
N ASN A 96 -10.19 4.78 2.51
CA ASN A 96 -10.08 3.40 2.07
C ASN A 96 -8.75 3.13 1.34
N ALA A 97 -8.39 1.85 1.22
CA ALA A 97 -7.19 1.38 0.52
C ALA A 97 -6.98 1.99 -0.88
N THR A 98 -8.06 2.20 -1.64
CA THR A 98 -8.00 2.76 -2.99
C THR A 98 -7.62 4.23 -2.96
N GLU A 99 -8.12 5.02 -2.01
CA GLU A 99 -7.80 6.45 -1.88
C GLU A 99 -6.32 6.68 -1.56
N PHE A 100 -5.75 5.87 -0.65
CA PHE A 100 -4.31 5.89 -0.37
C PHE A 100 -3.49 5.55 -1.62
N GLN A 101 -3.90 4.52 -2.35
CA GLN A 101 -3.23 4.09 -3.57
C GLN A 101 -3.29 5.16 -4.67
N GLU A 102 -4.46 5.76 -4.92
CA GLU A 102 -4.63 6.82 -5.91
C GLU A 102 -3.76 8.05 -5.60
N ARG A 103 -3.67 8.44 -4.33
CA ARG A 103 -2.79 9.54 -3.90
C ARG A 103 -1.33 9.19 -4.07
N LEU A 104 -0.92 7.97 -3.74
CA LEU A 104 0.43 7.48 -3.99
C LEU A 104 0.78 7.52 -5.48
N ASP A 105 -0.15 7.09 -6.34
CA ASP A 105 0.06 7.09 -7.80
C ASP A 105 0.17 8.50 -8.37
N LYS A 106 -0.61 9.46 -7.84
CA LYS A 106 -0.48 10.88 -8.20
C LYS A 106 0.89 11.44 -7.83
N LEU A 107 1.42 11.09 -6.66
CA LEU A 107 2.76 11.52 -6.25
C LEU A 107 3.86 10.85 -7.08
N LYS A 108 3.72 9.56 -7.39
CA LYS A 108 4.65 8.82 -8.28
C LYS A 108 4.64 9.35 -9.70
N ALA A 109 3.49 9.75 -10.23
CA ALA A 109 3.41 10.35 -11.57
C ALA A 109 4.30 11.60 -11.72
N VAL A 110 4.54 12.32 -10.63
CA VAL A 110 5.45 13.48 -10.59
C VAL A 110 6.89 13.05 -10.26
N GLY A 111 7.06 12.17 -9.27
CA GLY A 111 8.38 11.76 -8.78
C GLY A 111 9.13 10.81 -9.71
N ASP A 112 8.45 9.82 -10.30
CA ASP A 112 9.07 8.77 -11.12
C ASP A 112 9.87 9.33 -12.30
N PRO A 113 9.39 10.34 -13.07
CA PRO A 113 10.21 10.98 -14.10
C PRO A 113 11.50 11.61 -13.56
N ILE A 114 11.46 12.22 -12.37
CA ILE A 114 12.62 12.87 -11.75
C ILE A 114 13.60 11.81 -11.26
N PHE A 115 13.13 10.78 -10.56
CA PHE A 115 13.95 9.65 -10.12
C PHE A 115 14.56 8.88 -11.29
N PHE A 116 13.83 8.76 -12.40
CA PHE A 116 14.36 8.16 -13.62
C PHE A 116 15.53 8.99 -14.18
N ARG A 117 15.35 10.31 -14.34
CA ARG A 117 16.44 11.20 -14.79
C ARG A 117 17.65 11.13 -13.85
N LEU A 118 17.41 11.09 -12.55
CA LEU A 118 18.45 10.94 -11.52
C LEU A 118 19.26 9.65 -11.70
N LYS A 119 18.58 8.51 -11.91
CA LYS A 119 19.23 7.23 -12.19
C LYS A 119 20.03 7.27 -13.50
N GLU A 120 19.51 7.93 -14.51
CA GLU A 120 20.14 8.01 -15.84
C GLU A 120 21.42 8.85 -15.86
N ILE A 121 21.63 9.75 -14.89
CA ILE A 121 22.90 10.52 -14.76
C ILE A 121 24.10 9.58 -14.66
N THR A 122 23.98 8.48 -13.92
CA THR A 122 25.10 7.53 -13.72
C THR A 122 25.03 6.38 -14.72
N ALA A 123 23.83 5.91 -15.06
CA ALA A 123 23.65 4.77 -15.95
C ALA A 123 24.08 5.05 -17.39
N ARG A 124 23.74 6.23 -17.96
CA ARG A 124 24.06 6.54 -19.37
C ARG A 124 25.56 6.65 -19.64
N PRO A 125 26.36 7.40 -18.84
CA PRO A 125 27.79 7.47 -19.05
C PRO A 125 28.47 6.11 -18.94
N ALA A 126 28.07 5.30 -17.96
CA ALA A 126 28.59 3.94 -17.80
C ALA A 126 28.29 3.05 -19.01
N ALA A 127 27.06 3.12 -19.55
CA ALA A 127 26.67 2.37 -20.73
C ALA A 127 27.46 2.82 -21.98
N VAL A 128 27.67 4.13 -22.16
CA VAL A 128 28.47 4.68 -23.27
C VAL A 128 29.92 4.22 -23.18
N GLU A 129 30.52 4.28 -21.99
CA GLU A 129 31.90 3.82 -21.77
C GLU A 129 32.04 2.31 -22.02
N HIS A 130 31.05 1.52 -21.63
CA HIS A 130 31.04 0.09 -21.95
C HIS A 130 30.92 -0.15 -23.46
N ALA A 131 30.03 0.57 -24.14
CA ALA A 131 29.84 0.43 -25.59
C ALA A 131 31.09 0.84 -26.39
N ARG A 132 31.86 1.82 -25.94
CA ARG A 132 33.14 2.25 -26.56
C ARG A 132 34.27 1.22 -26.47
N LYS A 133 34.15 0.23 -25.57
CA LYS A 133 35.16 -0.82 -25.36
C LYS A 133 34.97 -2.03 -26.27
N TYR A 134 33.87 -2.07 -27.03
CA TYR A 134 33.60 -3.06 -28.08
C TYR A 134 33.89 -2.46 -29.45
#